data_AF-A0A2A4X8Y0-F1
#
_entry.id   AF-A0A2A4X8Y0-F1
#
_cell.length_a   1.000
_cell.length_b   1.000
_cell.length_c   1.000
_cell.angle_alpha   90.00
_cell.angle_beta   90.00
_cell.angle_gamma   90.00
#
_symmetry.space_group_name_H-M   'P 1'
#
loop_
_entity.id
_entity.type
_entity.pdbx_description
1 polymer ?
#
loop_
_entity_poly.entity_id
_entity_poly.type
_entity_poly.pdbx_seq_one_letter_code
_entity_poly.pdbx_strand_id
1 'polypeptide(L)'
;MAHYLPVLLGLILGLALASAQGAEDDFVILTINGDLIGPIEPIGDRIDNAQQASRLISAYHQLLSAQVQMEVASLHEQILEFIPGFEVAYTASDSAEFSHLMSEIDLRLAAIQDVHAQKYTQDVIGLLSEAYQLILPTFGDEQ
;
A
#
# COMPACT_ATOMS: atom_id res chain seq x y z
N MET A 1 -8.60 70.51 -31.17
CA MET A 1 -9.35 69.50 -30.40
C MET A 1 -10.34 68.81 -31.32
N ALA A 2 -10.08 67.55 -31.66
CA ALA A 2 -11.06 66.57 -32.12
C ALA A 2 -10.38 65.20 -31.97
N HIS A 3 -10.90 64.37 -31.07
CA HIS A 3 -10.48 62.99 -30.87
C HIS A 3 -10.86 62.14 -32.10
N TYR A 4 -10.13 61.05 -32.34
CA TYR A 4 -10.57 59.66 -32.15
C TYR A 4 -9.67 58.72 -32.97
N LEU A 5 -8.89 57.90 -32.26
CA LEU A 5 -8.33 56.63 -32.72
C LEU A 5 -9.49 55.64 -32.93
N PRO A 6 -9.40 54.74 -33.92
CA PRO A 6 -9.16 53.32 -33.61
C PRO A 6 -8.16 52.67 -34.59
N VAL A 7 -7.14 51.93 -34.16
CA VAL A 7 -7.13 50.56 -33.61
C VAL A 7 -7.31 49.46 -34.69
N LEU A 8 -6.21 48.70 -34.82
CA LEU A 8 -6.02 47.35 -35.38
C LEU A 8 -6.16 47.14 -36.91
N LEU A 9 -5.15 46.54 -37.56
CA LEU A 9 -5.02 45.07 -37.71
C LEU A 9 -3.94 44.70 -38.76
N GLY A 10 -3.14 43.66 -38.48
CA GLY A 10 -2.27 42.91 -39.43
C GLY A 10 -0.85 43.48 -39.59
N LEU A 11 0.24 42.71 -39.71
CA LEU A 11 0.37 41.36 -40.26
C LEU A 11 1.80 40.85 -39.92
N ILE A 12 1.88 39.73 -39.21
CA ILE A 12 2.80 38.59 -39.42
C ILE A 12 4.29 38.89 -39.72
N LEU A 13 5.16 38.62 -38.75
CA LEU A 13 6.56 38.21 -38.93
C LEU A 13 6.95 37.44 -37.65
N GLY A 14 7.24 36.15 -37.60
CA GLY A 14 7.89 35.29 -38.58
C GLY A 14 9.06 34.60 -37.84
N LEU A 15 8.74 33.47 -37.19
CA LEU A 15 9.62 32.31 -36.94
C LEU A 15 11.07 32.55 -36.45
N ALA A 16 11.34 32.26 -35.17
CA ALA A 16 12.62 31.73 -34.70
C ALA A 16 12.37 30.90 -33.44
N LEU A 17 12.23 29.59 -33.58
CA LEU A 17 13.21 28.60 -33.11
C LEU A 17 13.79 28.91 -31.72
N ALA A 18 13.29 28.22 -30.70
CA ALA A 18 14.05 27.18 -30.03
C ALA A 18 13.14 26.46 -29.04
N SER A 19 12.94 25.18 -29.29
CA SER A 19 12.27 24.25 -28.41
C SER A 19 12.99 24.22 -27.05
N ALA A 20 12.45 24.93 -26.08
CA ALA A 20 12.67 24.63 -24.67
C ALA A 20 11.46 23.85 -24.18
N GLN A 21 11.29 22.63 -24.71
CA GLN A 21 10.56 21.60 -23.98
C GLN A 21 11.54 21.10 -22.92
N GLY A 22 11.65 21.88 -21.85
CA GLY A 22 12.24 21.37 -20.62
C GLY A 22 11.37 20.20 -20.20
N ALA A 23 12.00 19.04 -20.03
CA ALA A 23 11.37 17.89 -19.40
C ALA A 23 10.66 18.40 -18.14
N GLU A 24 9.34 18.35 -18.16
CA GLU A 24 8.55 18.25 -16.94
C GLU A 24 8.95 16.90 -16.36
N ASP A 25 10.09 16.88 -15.67
CA ASP A 25 10.36 15.88 -14.65
C ASP A 25 9.20 16.12 -13.67
N ASP A 26 8.15 15.32 -13.79
CA ASP A 26 7.10 15.20 -12.81
C ASP A 26 7.78 14.69 -11.53
N PHE A 27 8.42 15.61 -10.80
CA PHE A 27 8.74 15.40 -9.41
C PHE A 27 7.41 15.40 -8.68
N VAL A 28 6.79 14.22 -8.59
CA VAL A 28 5.66 13.97 -7.73
C VAL A 28 6.15 14.13 -6.30
N ILE A 29 5.84 15.29 -5.73
CA ILE A 29 5.97 15.57 -4.32
C ILE A 29 5.05 14.60 -3.59
N LEU A 30 5.61 13.90 -2.59
CA LEU A 30 4.89 13.08 -1.61
C LEU A 30 3.58 13.79 -1.22
N THR A 31 2.44 13.31 -1.70
CA THR A 31 1.15 13.92 -1.34
C THR A 31 0.75 13.39 0.02
N ILE A 32 1.25 14.06 1.08
CA ILE A 32 0.87 13.86 2.47
C ILE A 32 -0.58 14.35 2.64
N ASN A 33 -1.54 13.44 2.43
CA ASN A 33 -2.95 13.68 2.79
C ASN A 33 -3.09 13.53 4.31
N GLY A 34 -2.66 14.54 5.08
CA GLY A 34 -2.37 14.35 6.50
C GLY A 34 -1.23 13.35 6.70
N ASP A 35 -0.74 13.13 7.92
CA ASP A 35 0.46 12.32 8.23
C ASP A 35 0.44 10.82 7.81
N LEU A 36 -0.43 10.41 6.87
CA LEU A 36 -0.58 9.06 6.36
C LEU A 36 0.38 8.77 5.19
N ILE A 37 0.91 7.56 5.20
CA ILE A 37 1.79 7.02 4.18
C ILE A 37 0.95 6.52 3.00
N GLY A 38 1.21 7.09 1.82
CA GLY A 38 0.58 6.71 0.57
C GLY A 38 1.29 5.56 -0.16
N PRO A 39 0.80 5.24 -1.37
CA PRO A 39 1.30 4.10 -2.13
C PRO A 39 2.73 4.32 -2.66
N ILE A 40 3.56 3.27 -2.66
CA ILE A 40 4.93 3.30 -3.18
C ILE A 40 4.92 2.89 -4.66
N GLU A 41 5.23 3.80 -5.59
CA GLU A 41 5.29 3.48 -7.03
C GLU A 41 6.59 2.75 -7.45
N PRO A 42 6.53 1.89 -8.49
CA PRO A 42 5.34 1.51 -9.24
C PRO A 42 4.64 0.33 -8.56
N ILE A 43 3.36 0.51 -8.23
CA ILE A 43 2.44 -0.61 -7.89
C ILE A 43 2.03 -1.26 -9.20
N GLY A 44 3.01 -1.81 -9.92
CA GLY A 44 2.86 -2.27 -11.30
C GLY A 44 2.63 -3.77 -11.42
N ASP A 45 3.01 -4.54 -10.42
CA ASP A 45 2.87 -6.00 -10.45
C ASP A 45 1.75 -6.43 -9.51
N ARG A 46 0.76 -7.11 -10.08
CA ARG A 46 -0.24 -7.84 -9.33
C ARG A 46 0.47 -8.73 -8.31
N ILE A 47 0.07 -8.66 -7.05
CA ILE A 47 0.61 -9.53 -6.01
C ILE A 47 -0.07 -10.89 -6.20
N ASP A 48 0.68 -11.85 -6.73
CA ASP A 48 0.12 -13.14 -7.14
C ASP A 48 0.57 -14.29 -6.24
N ASN A 49 1.45 -14.04 -5.27
CA ASN A 49 1.95 -15.07 -4.36
C ASN A 49 2.41 -14.52 -3.00
N ALA A 50 2.51 -15.43 -2.03
CA ALA A 50 2.96 -15.15 -0.66
C ALA A 50 4.34 -14.45 -0.60
N GLN A 51 5.28 -14.80 -1.48
CA GLN A 51 6.63 -14.19 -1.47
C GLN A 51 6.60 -12.72 -1.90
N GLN A 52 5.78 -12.37 -2.89
CA GLN A 52 5.54 -10.98 -3.28
C GLN A 52 4.81 -10.23 -2.17
N ALA A 53 3.80 -10.85 -1.57
CA ALA A 53 3.06 -10.28 -0.44
C ALA A 53 3.97 -9.96 0.76
N SER A 54 4.82 -10.89 1.19
CA SER A 54 5.75 -10.66 2.31
C SER A 54 6.73 -9.53 2.02
N ARG A 55 7.22 -9.42 0.78
CA ARG A 55 8.11 -8.32 0.36
C ARG A 55 7.39 -6.98 0.41
N LEU A 56 6.14 -6.93 -0.06
CA LEU A 56 5.34 -5.71 -0.01
C LEU A 56 5.07 -5.27 1.44
N ILE A 57 4.60 -6.19 2.28
CA ILE A 57 4.31 -5.92 3.70
C ILE A 57 5.57 -5.37 4.39
N SER A 58 6.71 -6.02 4.16
CA SER A 58 8.00 -5.57 4.71
C SER A 58 8.37 -4.17 4.23
N ALA A 59 8.18 -3.85 2.95
CA ALA A 59 8.50 -2.55 2.38
C ALA A 59 7.67 -1.42 3.02
N TYR A 60 6.36 -1.64 3.23
CA TYR A 60 5.53 -0.64 3.91
C TYR A 60 5.89 -0.51 5.40
N HIS A 61 6.11 -1.63 6.09
CA HIS A 61 6.46 -1.57 7.52
C HIS A 61 7.76 -0.82 7.75
N GLN A 62 8.74 -0.92 6.86
CA GLN A 62 9.99 -0.16 6.92
C GLN A 62 9.81 1.37 6.87
N LEU A 63 8.65 1.87 6.42
CA LEU A 63 8.34 3.31 6.41
C LEU A 63 7.84 3.84 7.76
N LEU A 64 7.52 2.95 8.71
CA LEU A 64 7.02 3.33 10.03
C LEU A 64 8.14 3.87 10.92
N SER A 65 7.80 4.46 12.06
CA SER A 65 8.81 4.80 13.08
C SER A 65 9.36 3.52 13.73
N ALA A 66 10.61 3.55 14.19
CA ALA A 66 11.29 2.37 14.73
C ALA A 66 10.48 1.63 15.81
N GLN A 67 9.76 2.36 16.67
CA GLN A 67 8.92 1.73 17.70
C GLN A 67 7.74 0.96 17.10
N VAL A 68 7.04 1.56 16.14
CA VAL A 68 5.89 0.91 15.48
C VAL A 68 6.36 -0.23 14.58
N GLN A 69 7.54 -0.11 13.96
CA GLN A 69 8.17 -1.21 13.22
C GLN A 69 8.36 -2.44 14.10
N MET A 70 8.95 -2.29 15.29
CA MET A 70 9.17 -3.41 16.21
C MET A 70 7.85 -4.07 16.64
N GLU A 71 6.83 -3.27 16.92
CA GLU A 71 5.51 -3.76 17.29
C GLU A 71 4.88 -4.60 16.18
N VAL A 72 4.80 -4.04 14.97
CA VAL A 72 4.17 -4.72 13.83
C VAL A 72 4.99 -5.94 13.40
N ALA A 73 6.32 -5.87 13.42
CA ALA A 73 7.18 -7.01 13.13
C ALA A 73 6.96 -8.15 14.14
N SER A 74 6.88 -7.83 15.43
CA SER A 74 6.60 -8.82 16.47
C SER A 74 5.23 -9.48 16.30
N LEU A 75 4.21 -8.71 15.94
CA LEU A 75 2.87 -9.25 15.66
C LEU A 75 2.89 -10.14 14.41
N HIS A 76 3.58 -9.72 13.36
CA HIS A 76 3.71 -10.46 12.11
C HIS A 76 4.44 -11.79 12.32
N GLU A 77 5.55 -11.80 13.06
CA GLU A 77 6.28 -13.02 13.42
C GLU A 77 5.41 -13.99 14.20
N GLN A 78 4.66 -13.50 15.19
CA GLN A 78 3.73 -14.35 15.95
C GLN A 78 2.65 -14.98 15.07
N ILE A 79 2.10 -14.24 14.10
CA ILE A 79 1.15 -14.82 13.12
C ILE A 79 1.81 -16.00 12.38
N LEU A 80 3.04 -15.83 11.91
CA LEU A 80 3.75 -16.88 11.17
C LEU A 80 4.04 -18.12 12.03
N GLU A 81 4.25 -17.94 13.34
CA GLU A 81 4.43 -19.06 14.29
C GLU A 81 3.19 -19.95 14.44
N PHE A 82 1.98 -19.40 14.26
CA PHE A 82 0.73 -20.17 14.36
C PHE A 82 0.41 -20.98 13.10
N ILE A 83 0.94 -20.59 11.92
CA ILE A 83 0.62 -21.25 10.64
C ILE A 83 0.92 -22.76 10.67
N PRO A 84 2.09 -23.24 11.12
CA PRO A 84 2.35 -24.68 11.20
C PRO A 84 1.40 -25.42 12.15
N GLY A 85 1.07 -24.80 13.28
CA GLY A 85 0.09 -25.36 14.23
C GLY A 85 -1.29 -25.50 13.59
N PHE A 86 -1.68 -24.51 12.78
CA PHE A 86 -2.94 -24.49 12.07
C PHE A 86 -3.03 -25.66 11.07
N GLU A 87 -1.99 -25.88 10.28
CA GLU A 87 -1.92 -26.99 9.32
C GLU A 87 -2.06 -28.36 10.00
N VAL A 88 -1.43 -28.52 11.18
CA VAL A 88 -1.53 -29.73 11.99
C VAL A 88 -2.95 -29.92 12.53
N ALA A 89 -3.55 -28.88 13.11
CA ALA A 89 -4.91 -28.92 13.64
C ALA A 89 -5.94 -29.24 12.55
N TYR A 90 -5.79 -28.63 11.37
CA TYR A 90 -6.61 -28.90 10.19
C TYR A 90 -6.51 -30.37 9.76
N THR A 91 -5.28 -30.87 9.59
CA THR A 91 -5.03 -32.27 9.19
C THR A 91 -5.56 -33.27 10.20
N ALA A 92 -5.48 -32.95 11.50
CA ALA A 92 -5.98 -33.78 12.58
C ALA A 92 -7.51 -33.68 12.77
N SER A 93 -8.18 -32.76 12.06
CA SER A 93 -9.60 -32.41 12.29
C SER A 93 -9.88 -32.01 13.75
N ASP A 94 -8.90 -31.40 14.42
CA ASP A 94 -9.06 -30.88 15.78
C ASP A 94 -9.69 -29.48 15.71
N SER A 95 -11.02 -29.44 15.73
CA SER A 95 -11.76 -28.19 15.59
C SER A 95 -11.57 -27.23 16.76
N ALA A 96 -11.22 -27.74 17.95
CA ALA A 96 -10.96 -26.91 19.12
C ALA A 96 -9.63 -26.18 18.97
N GLU A 97 -8.57 -26.92 18.63
CA GLU A 97 -7.25 -26.33 18.40
C GLU A 97 -7.25 -25.42 17.16
N PHE A 98 -7.94 -25.82 16.10
CA PHE A 98 -8.16 -24.97 14.93
C PHE A 98 -8.79 -23.62 15.31
N SER A 99 -9.88 -23.63 16.08
CA SER A 99 -10.59 -22.41 16.47
C SER A 99 -9.73 -21.53 17.38
N HIS A 100 -8.94 -22.14 18.26
CA HIS A 100 -8.03 -21.42 19.14
C HIS A 100 -6.92 -20.72 18.36
N LEU A 101 -6.19 -21.46 17.52
CA LEU A 101 -5.13 -20.90 16.68
C LEU A 101 -5.66 -19.82 15.75
N MET A 102 -6.89 -19.99 15.26
CA MET A 102 -7.54 -18.99 14.44
C MET A 102 -7.80 -17.69 15.21
N SER A 103 -8.37 -17.80 16.40
CA SER A 103 -8.60 -16.64 17.26
C SER A 103 -7.29 -15.90 17.59
N GLU A 104 -6.17 -16.62 17.75
CA GLU A 104 -4.87 -16.02 18.03
C GLU A 104 -4.30 -15.28 16.80
N ILE A 105 -4.48 -15.81 15.59
CA ILE A 105 -4.11 -15.14 14.33
C ILE A 105 -4.96 -13.88 14.13
N ASP A 106 -6.28 -13.99 14.28
CA ASP A 106 -7.22 -12.88 14.09
C ASP A 106 -6.94 -11.72 15.05
N LEU A 107 -6.65 -12.03 16.32
CA LEU A 107 -6.33 -11.03 17.34
C LEU A 107 -5.10 -10.19 16.93
N ARG A 108 -4.06 -10.83 16.41
CA ARG A 108 -2.82 -10.16 16.00
C ARG A 108 -2.99 -9.41 14.69
N LEU A 109 -3.73 -9.99 13.75
CA LEU A 109 -4.04 -9.32 12.49
C LEU A 109 -4.85 -8.04 12.75
N ALA A 110 -5.83 -8.08 13.65
CA ALA A 110 -6.59 -6.90 14.05
C ALA A 110 -5.69 -5.80 14.64
N ALA A 111 -4.74 -6.14 15.51
CA ALA A 111 -3.78 -5.19 16.04
C ALA A 111 -2.89 -4.56 14.94
N ILE A 112 -2.48 -5.35 13.94
CA ILE A 112 -1.76 -4.85 12.77
C ILE A 112 -2.65 -3.91 11.94
N GLN A 113 -3.91 -4.26 11.72
CA GLN A 113 -4.88 -3.46 10.97
C GLN A 113 -5.18 -2.12 11.68
N ASP A 114 -5.21 -2.10 13.01
CA ASP A 114 -5.34 -0.87 13.79
C ASP A 114 -4.16 0.08 13.55
N VAL A 115 -2.93 -0.45 13.46
CA VAL A 115 -1.76 0.34 13.07
C VAL A 115 -1.91 0.82 11.63
N HIS A 116 -2.38 -0.03 10.71
CA HIS A 116 -2.54 0.36 9.30
C HIS A 116 -3.52 1.51 9.13
N ALA A 117 -4.67 1.44 9.81
CA ALA A 117 -5.68 2.49 9.81
C ALA A 117 -5.17 3.86 10.29
N GLN A 118 -4.16 3.86 11.17
CA GLN A 118 -3.56 5.07 11.72
C GLN A 118 -2.40 5.62 10.89
N LYS A 119 -1.77 4.80 10.05
CA LYS A 119 -0.48 5.11 9.42
C LYS A 119 -0.53 5.17 7.90
N TYR A 120 -1.52 4.55 7.28
CA TYR A 120 -1.59 4.41 5.83
C TYR A 120 -2.86 5.01 5.25
N THR A 121 -2.80 5.39 3.96
CA THR A 121 -4.00 5.76 3.20
C THR A 121 -4.88 4.54 2.94
N GLN A 122 -6.16 4.76 2.59
CA GLN A 122 -7.09 3.66 2.27
C GLN A 122 -6.58 2.76 1.13
N ASP A 123 -5.91 3.34 0.12
CA ASP A 123 -5.35 2.57 -0.99
C ASP A 123 -4.28 1.57 -0.51
N VAL A 124 -3.40 2.01 0.39
CA VAL A 124 -2.36 1.17 0.98
C VAL A 124 -2.96 0.13 1.93
N ILE A 125 -4.00 0.49 2.68
CA ILE A 125 -4.72 -0.47 3.53
C ILE A 125 -5.33 -1.60 2.68
N GLY A 126 -5.95 -1.26 1.56
CA GLY A 126 -6.48 -2.26 0.61
C GLY A 126 -5.38 -3.20 0.12
N LEU A 127 -4.27 -2.63 -0.32
CA LEU A 127 -3.12 -3.40 -0.82
C LEU A 127 -2.49 -4.31 0.25
N LEU A 128 -2.34 -3.83 1.48
CA LEU A 128 -1.82 -4.62 2.60
C LEU A 128 -2.79 -5.74 2.98
N SER A 129 -4.10 -5.48 2.94
CA SER A 129 -5.13 -6.51 3.19
C SER A 129 -5.03 -7.65 2.18
N GLU A 130 -4.94 -7.33 0.88
CA GLU A 130 -4.73 -8.34 -0.18
C GLU A 130 -3.45 -9.14 0.03
N ALA A 131 -2.36 -8.48 0.44
CA ALA A 131 -1.10 -9.16 0.73
C ALA A 131 -1.23 -10.14 1.92
N TYR A 132 -1.92 -9.75 3.00
CA TYR A 132 -2.14 -10.66 4.13
C TYR A 132 -3.02 -11.86 3.76
N GLN A 133 -4.01 -11.70 2.88
CA GLN A 133 -4.82 -12.82 2.38
C GLN A 133 -4.01 -13.88 1.64
N LEU A 134 -2.88 -13.51 1.03
CA LEU A 134 -1.99 -14.44 0.32
C LEU A 134 -1.01 -15.19 1.24
N ILE A 135 -0.84 -14.73 2.49
CA ILE A 135 0.07 -15.32 3.48
C ILE A 135 -0.72 -16.15 4.49
N LEU A 136 -1.86 -15.64 4.92
CA LEU A 136 -2.69 -16.29 5.91
C LEU A 136 -3.34 -17.53 5.31
N PRO A 137 -3.53 -18.61 6.10
CA PRO A 137 -4.34 -19.73 5.68
C PRO A 137 -5.71 -19.23 5.21
N THR A 138 -6.06 -19.49 3.94
CA THR A 138 -7.31 -19.02 3.37
C THR A 138 -8.48 -19.77 3.99
N PHE A 139 -9.49 -18.99 4.37
CA PHE A 139 -10.73 -19.50 4.93
C PHE A 139 -11.66 -19.96 3.80
N GLY A 140 -11.81 -21.27 3.63
CA GLY A 140 -13.01 -21.83 2.99
C GLY A 140 -13.08 -21.83 1.46
N ASP A 141 -12.01 -22.17 0.75
CA ASP A 141 -12.06 -22.52 -0.68
C ASP A 141 -11.63 -23.97 -0.95
N GLU A 142 -12.03 -24.90 -0.07
CA GLU A 142 -12.16 -26.31 -0.46
C GLU A 142 -13.65 -26.63 -0.54
N GLN A 143 -14.19 -26.53 -1.77
CA GLN A 143 -15.48 -27.12 -2.17
C GLN A 143 -15.45 -28.64 -2.07
#